data_AF-A0A944BV80-F1
#
_entry.id   AF-A0A944BV80-F1
#
_cell.length_a   1.000
_cell.length_b   1.000
_cell.length_c   1.000
_cell.angle_alpha   90.00
_cell.angle_beta   90.00
_cell.angle_gamma   90.00
#
_symmetry.space_group_name_H-M   'P 1'
#
loop_
_entity.id
_entity.type
_entity.pdbx_description
1 polymer ?
#
loop_
_entity_poly.entity_id
_entity_poly.type
_entity_poly.pdbx_seq_one_letter_code
_entity_poly.pdbx_strand_id
1 'polypeptide(L)'
;MTEEDFLREVRSAAGIITEDNDVINQLRIKALAVMRYINNGGGNITPENATEYEIQTIANGVNDLLNQNGGGFSEGFEAMAQQIQLRGGGE
;
A
#
# COMPACT_ATOMS: atom_id res chain seq x y z
N MET A 1 5.68 -10.30 -9.03
CA MET A 1 5.47 -11.29 -7.94
C MET A 1 4.02 -11.77 -7.96
N THR A 2 3.64 -12.84 -7.25
CA THR A 2 2.22 -13.21 -7.13
C THR A 2 1.48 -12.23 -6.22
N GLU A 3 0.15 -12.21 -6.25
CA GLU A 3 -0.65 -11.39 -5.32
C GLU A 3 -0.41 -11.78 -3.85
N GLU A 4 -0.22 -13.08 -3.59
CA GLU A 4 0.08 -13.59 -2.25
C GLU A 4 1.47 -13.15 -1.77
N ASP A 5 2.47 -13.19 -2.64
CA ASP A 5 3.82 -12.68 -2.33
C ASP A 5 3.78 -11.17 -2.05
N PHE A 6 3.11 -10.41 -2.91
CA PHE A 6 2.92 -8.97 -2.73
C PHE A 6 2.28 -8.66 -1.37
N LEU A 7 1.19 -9.36 -1.03
CA LEU A 7 0.54 -9.17 0.26
C LEU A 7 1.46 -9.54 1.43
N ARG A 8 2.25 -10.61 1.30
CA ARG A 8 3.24 -11.00 2.31
C ARG A 8 4.29 -9.92 2.51
N GLU A 9 4.79 -9.31 1.43
CA GLU A 9 5.79 -8.24 1.50
C GLU A 9 5.21 -6.95 2.10
N VAL A 10 4.00 -6.54 1.71
CA VAL A 10 3.30 -5.39 2.33
C VAL A 10 3.12 -5.60 3.83
N ARG A 11 2.69 -6.80 4.24
CA ARG A 11 2.53 -7.14 5.66
C ARG A 11 3.85 -7.10 6.42
N SER A 12 4.90 -7.65 5.82
CA SER A 12 6.24 -7.64 6.40
C SER A 12 6.75 -6.20 6.56
N ALA A 13 6.59 -5.37 5.53
CA ALA A 13 6.96 -3.95 5.57
C ALA A 13 6.12 -3.15 6.58
N ALA A 14 4.86 -3.51 6.79
CA ALA A 14 4.00 -2.92 7.81
C ALA A 14 4.37 -3.39 9.24
N GLY A 15 5.26 -4.37 9.40
CA GLY A 15 5.63 -4.95 10.68
C GLY A 15 4.60 -5.93 11.26
N ILE A 16 3.71 -6.47 10.42
CA ILE A 16 2.57 -7.29 10.85
C ILE A 16 2.84 -8.78 10.60
N ILE A 17 3.22 -9.48 11.65
CA ILE A 17 3.46 -10.93 11.66
C ILE A 17 2.24 -11.61 12.30
N THR A 18 1.41 -12.23 11.48
CA THR A 18 0.20 -12.95 11.91
C THR A 18 -0.10 -14.11 10.96
N GLU A 19 -0.72 -15.17 11.47
CA GLU A 19 -1.25 -16.29 10.68
C GLU A 19 -2.79 -16.29 10.67
N ASP A 20 -3.41 -15.28 11.29
CA ASP A 20 -4.86 -15.13 11.35
C ASP A 20 -5.42 -14.71 9.98
N ASN A 21 -6.24 -15.58 9.38
CA ASN A 21 -6.78 -15.38 8.03
C ASN A 21 -7.73 -14.18 7.94
N ASP A 22 -8.48 -13.88 8.99
CA ASP A 22 -9.37 -12.72 9.02
C ASP A 22 -8.56 -11.42 8.99
N VAL A 23 -7.51 -11.34 9.81
CA VAL A 23 -6.57 -10.21 9.79
C VAL A 23 -5.88 -10.08 8.44
N ILE A 24 -5.44 -11.19 7.84
CA ILE A 24 -4.80 -11.20 6.52
C ILE A 24 -5.75 -10.67 5.45
N ASN A 25 -7.02 -11.08 5.46
CA ASN A 25 -8.03 -10.59 4.54
C ASN A 25 -8.30 -9.09 4.71
N GLN A 26 -8.35 -8.59 5.95
CA GLN A 26 -8.48 -7.15 6.20
C GLN A 26 -7.27 -6.35 5.68
N LEU A 27 -6.06 -6.87 5.88
CA LEU A 27 -4.84 -6.24 5.36
C LEU A 27 -4.81 -6.24 3.83
N ARG A 28 -5.28 -7.31 3.19
CA ARG A 28 -5.43 -7.36 1.73
C ARG A 28 -6.34 -6.25 1.22
N ILE A 29 -7.51 -6.08 1.84
CA ILE A 29 -8.47 -5.04 1.46
C ILE A 29 -7.84 -3.64 1.60
N LYS A 30 -7.16 -3.37 2.72
CA LYS A 30 -6.48 -2.09 2.96
C LYS A 30 -5.34 -1.85 1.97
N ALA A 31 -4.49 -2.84 1.71
CA ALA A 31 -3.39 -2.75 0.75
C ALA A 31 -3.91 -2.42 -0.66
N LEU A 32 -4.98 -3.09 -1.10
CA LEU A 32 -5.62 -2.81 -2.39
C LEU A 32 -6.27 -1.42 -2.44
N ALA A 33 -6.87 -0.96 -1.34
CA ALA A 33 -7.43 0.39 -1.26
C ALA A 33 -6.35 1.47 -1.38
N VAL A 34 -5.21 1.28 -0.71
CA VAL A 34 -4.05 2.19 -0.80
C VAL A 34 -3.44 2.17 -2.19
N MET A 35 -3.25 0.98 -2.78
CA MET A 35 -2.78 0.85 -4.16
C MET A 35 -3.70 1.58 -5.15
N ARG A 36 -5.02 1.44 -4.99
CA ARG A 36 -6.00 2.19 -5.80
C ARG A 36 -5.93 3.69 -5.58
N TYR A 37 -5.73 4.15 -4.34
CA TYR A 37 -5.53 5.58 -4.06
C TYR A 37 -4.33 6.13 -4.85
N ILE A 38 -3.20 5.42 -4.82
CA ILE A 38 -2.01 5.81 -5.56
C ILE A 38 -2.30 5.80 -7.07
N ASN A 39 -2.89 4.73 -7.59
CA ASN A 39 -3.19 4.61 -9.02
C ASN A 39 -4.18 5.67 -9.54
N ASN A 40 -5.19 6.03 -8.74
CA ASN A 40 -6.15 7.08 -9.10
C ASN A 40 -5.52 8.46 -9.24
N GLY A 41 -4.40 8.72 -8.57
CA GLY A 41 -3.64 9.96 -8.76
C GLY A 41 -2.60 9.90 -9.88
N GLY A 42 -2.59 8.83 -10.69
CA GLY A 42 -1.66 8.67 -11.82
C GLY A 42 -0.58 7.61 -11.61
N GLY A 43 -0.58 6.89 -10.48
CA GLY A 43 0.29 5.72 -10.31
C GLY A 43 -0.14 4.54 -11.21
N ASN A 44 0.77 3.58 -11.42
CA ASN A 44 0.46 2.35 -12.17
C ASN A 44 1.03 1.12 -11.46
N ILE A 45 0.61 0.91 -10.22
CA ILE A 45 1.03 -0.23 -9.40
C ILE A 45 0.06 -1.40 -9.61
N THR A 46 0.62 -2.58 -9.84
CA THR A 46 -0.04 -3.87 -9.76
C THR A 46 0.77 -4.77 -8.82
N PRO A 47 0.16 -5.84 -8.26
CA PRO A 47 0.92 -6.81 -7.48
C PRO A 47 2.09 -7.42 -8.26
N GLU A 48 2.02 -7.41 -9.60
CA GLU A 48 3.04 -8.01 -10.45
C GLU A 48 4.26 -7.10 -10.64
N ASN A 49 4.05 -5.78 -10.67
CA ASN A 49 5.08 -4.78 -10.99
C ASN A 49 5.57 -3.96 -9.78
N ALA A 50 4.96 -4.13 -8.61
CA ALA A 50 5.29 -3.33 -7.43
C ALA A 50 6.76 -3.48 -7.04
N THR A 51 7.44 -2.34 -6.97
CA THR A 51 8.80 -2.19 -6.46
C THR A 51 8.82 -2.14 -4.94
N GLU A 52 10.00 -2.34 -4.34
CA GLU A 52 10.18 -2.22 -2.89
C GLU A 52 9.70 -0.87 -2.34
N TYR A 53 9.92 0.22 -3.10
CA TYR A 53 9.46 1.56 -2.73
C TYR A 53 7.92 1.68 -2.74
N GLU A 54 7.26 1.08 -3.73
CA GLU A 54 5.79 1.05 -3.80
C GLU A 54 5.20 0.18 -2.69
N ILE A 55 5.84 -0.95 -2.38
CA ILE A 55 5.45 -1.83 -1.26
C ILE A 55 5.59 -1.10 0.08
N GLN A 56 6.70 -0.39 0.32
CA GLN A 56 6.92 0.43 1.51
C GLN A 56 5.86 1.54 1.63
N THR A 57 5.56 2.21 0.52
CA THR A 57 4.53 3.26 0.49
C THR A 57 3.15 2.70 0.80
N ILE A 58 2.81 1.54 0.23
CA ILE A 58 1.55 0.86 0.50
C ILE A 58 1.47 0.42 1.96
N ALA A 59 2.55 -0.12 2.53
CA ALA A 59 2.63 -0.50 3.93
C ALA A 59 2.41 0.69 4.88
N ASN A 60 2.98 1.87 4.57
CA ASN A 60 2.73 3.10 5.31
C ASN A 60 1.24 3.50 5.26
N GLY A 61 0.63 3.47 4.08
CA GLY A 61 -0.80 3.75 3.95
C GLY A 61 -1.68 2.72 4.67
N VAL A 62 -1.29 1.44 4.68
CA VAL A 62 -1.98 0.40 5.47
C VAL A 62 -1.89 0.70 6.95
N ASN A 63 -0.71 1.09 7.45
CA ASN A 63 -0.53 1.49 8.84
C ASN A 63 -1.35 2.73 9.19
N ASP A 64 -1.45 3.72 8.32
CA ASP A 64 -2.34 4.86 8.51
C ASP A 64 -3.81 4.39 8.63
N LEU A 65 -4.27 3.52 7.73
CA LEU A 65 -5.63 2.95 7.77
C LEU A 65 -5.91 2.06 9.00
N LEU A 66 -4.88 1.53 9.65
CA LEU A 66 -5.03 0.77 10.90
C LEU A 66 -5.09 1.68 12.12
N ASN A 67 -4.38 2.81 12.08
CA ASN A 67 -4.26 3.75 13.19
C ASN A 67 -5.25 4.93 13.10
N GLN A 68 -6.02 5.06 12.01
CA GLN A 68 -6.97 6.14 11.83
C GLN A 68 -8.17 6.05 12.77
N ASN A 69 -8.29 7.03 13.67
CA ASN A 69 -9.52 7.41 14.36
C ASN A 69 -10.20 8.63 13.69
N GLY A 70 -10.28 8.64 12.35
CA GLY A 70 -10.99 9.69 11.58
C GLY A 70 -10.12 10.80 10.97
N GLY A 71 -8.79 10.71 11.01
CA GLY A 71 -7.88 11.57 10.24
C GLY A 71 -7.67 11.07 8.81
N GLY A 72 -7.14 11.92 7.92
CA GLY A 72 -6.66 11.52 6.58
C GLY A 72 -5.38 10.69 6.63
N PHE A 73 -4.78 10.38 5.49
CA PHE A 73 -3.45 9.76 5.46
C PHE A 73 -2.39 10.69 6.07
N SER A 74 -1.28 10.13 6.53
CA SER A 74 -0.16 10.91 7.05
C SER A 74 0.53 11.69 5.92
N GLU A 75 1.10 12.86 6.25
CA GLU A 75 1.88 13.66 5.30
C GLU A 75 3.04 12.85 4.70
N GLY A 76 3.62 11.92 5.47
CA GLY A 76 4.67 11.02 5.02
C GLY A 76 4.19 10.05 3.93
N PHE A 77 3.03 9.43 4.12
CA PHE A 77 2.41 8.62 3.07
C PHE A 77 2.07 9.46 1.84
N GLU A 78 1.44 10.62 2.03
CA GLU A 78 1.02 11.47 0.92
C GLU A 78 2.20 11.92 0.05
N ALA A 79 3.33 12.29 0.67
CA ALA A 79 4.54 12.67 -0.06
C ALA A 79 5.10 11.50 -0.91
N MET A 80 5.11 10.28 -0.37
CA MET A 80 5.57 9.10 -1.11
C MET A 80 4.59 8.72 -2.24
N ALA A 81 3.28 8.75 -1.95
CA ALA A 81 2.23 8.47 -2.93
C ALA A 81 2.30 9.46 -4.10
N GLN A 82 2.48 10.75 -3.83
CA GLN A 82 2.66 11.78 -4.86
C GLN A 82 3.88 11.53 -5.75
N GLN A 83 5.01 11.08 -5.18
CA GLN A 83 6.19 10.73 -5.98
C GLN A 83 5.90 9.58 -6.95
N ILE A 84 5.16 8.56 -6.51
CA ILE A 84 4.78 7.43 -7.37
C ILE A 84 3.81 7.91 -8.46
N GLN A 85 2.83 8.73 -8.08
CA GLN A 85 1.83 9.30 -8.98
C GLN A 85 2.46 10.13 -10.11
N LEU A 86 3.44 10.97 -9.76
CA LEU A 86 4.19 11.77 -10.74
C LEU A 86 5.06 10.92 -11.67
N ARG A 87 5.56 9.77 -11.21
CA ARG A 87 6.33 8.83 -12.04
C ARG A 87 5.44 8.06 -13.02
N GLY A 88 4.21 7.75 -12.63
CA GLY A 88 3.23 7.05 -13.48
C GLY A 88 2.53 7.95 -14.50
N GLY A 89 2.48 9.27 -14.27
CA GLY A 89 1.91 10.25 -15.20
C GLY A 89 2.78 10.59 -16.43
N GLY A 90 3.78 9.77 -16.72
CA GLY A 90 4.64 9.90 -17.90
C GLY A 90 4.19 9.01 -19.06
N GLU A 91 2.99 9.26 -19.58
CA GLU A 91 2.54 8.78 -20.91
C GLU A 91 1.88 9.92 -21.70
#